data_AF-A0A1V5QVF0-F1
#
_entry.id   AF-A0A1V5QVF0-F1
#
_cell.length_a   1.000
_cell.length_b   1.000
_cell.length_c   1.000
_cell.angle_alpha   90.00
_cell.angle_beta   90.00
_cell.angle_gamma   90.00
#
_symmetry.space_group_name_H-M   'P 1'
#
loop_
_entity.id
_entity.type
_entity.pdbx_description
1 polymer ?
#
loop_
_entity_poly.entity_id
_entity_poly.type
_entity_poly.pdbx_seq_one_letter_code
_entity_poly.pdbx_strand_id
1 'polypeptide(L)' 'MWKIRVKAILQTAIDEVIKEQHEDIDPGSTIRTELDHMVRRTRLVDLEKRLQQMLLEVDGVPEPRAQPPEEPPPAGTPE' A
#
# COMPACT_ATOMS: atom_id res chain seq x y z
N MET A 1 21.44 -0.59 -14.66
CA MET A 1 20.49 0.30 -15.37
C MET A 1 19.05 -0.24 -15.43
N TRP A 2 18.81 -1.53 -15.68
CA TRP A 2 17.45 -2.12 -15.75
C TRP A 2 16.59 -1.88 -14.50
N LYS A 3 17.09 -2.21 -13.30
CA LYS A 3 16.35 -2.08 -12.03
C LYS A 3 15.84 -0.66 -11.77
N ILE A 4 16.63 0.36 -12.11
CA ILE A 4 16.27 1.78 -11.92
C ILE A 4 15.04 2.15 -12.76
N ARG A 5 14.95 1.65 -14.00
CA ARG A 5 13.79 1.89 -14.87
C ARG A 5 12.55 1.20 -14.35
N VAL A 6 12.67 -0.06 -13.91
CA VAL A 6 11.54 -0.81 -13.33
C VAL A 6 11.04 -0.15 -12.05
N LYS A 7 11.95 0.31 -11.18
CA LYS A 7 11.61 1.06 -9.97
C LYS A 7 10.84 2.34 -10.29
N ALA A 8 11.30 3.12 -11.27
CA ALA A 8 10.62 4.34 -11.70
C ALA A 8 9.20 4.05 -12.21
N ILE A 9 9.01 2.99 -13.00
CA ILE A 9 7.69 2.59 -13.52
C ILE A 9 6.75 2.19 -12.38
N LEU A 10 7.22 1.37 -11.43
CA LEU A 10 6.43 0.95 -10.28
C LEU A 10 6.08 2.13 -9.37
N GLN A 11 7.00 3.05 -9.16
CA GLN A 11 6.74 4.26 -8.38
C GLN A 11 5.67 5.14 -9.03
N THR A 12 5.76 5.36 -10.34
CA THR A 12 4.73 6.12 -11.08
C THR A 12 3.36 5.45 -10.98
N ALA A 13 3.28 4.12 -11.09
CA ALA A 13 2.02 3.40 -10.94
C ALA A 13 1.43 3.52 -9.52
N ILE A 14 2.27 3.54 -8.47
CA ILE A 14 1.82 3.78 -7.09
C ILE A 14 1.26 5.20 -6.94
N ASP A 15 1.95 6.20 -7.48
CA ASP A 15 1.51 7.59 -7.39
C ASP A 15 0.17 7.82 -8.10
N GLU A 16 -0.06 7.16 -9.25
CA GLU A 16 -1.34 7.18 -9.96
C GLU A 16 -2.47 6.55 -9.13
N VAL A 17 -2.21 5.39 -8.51
CA VAL A 17 -3.19 4.71 -7.65
C VAL A 17 -3.55 5.55 -6.43
N ILE A 18 -2.57 6.21 -5.80
CA ILE A 18 -2.81 7.11 -4.67
C ILE A 18 -3.66 8.30 -5.11
N LYS A 19 -3.41 8.84 -6.30
CA LYS A 19 -4.21 9.95 -6.86
C LYS A 19 -5.66 9.53 -7.11
N GLU A 20 -5.90 8.35 -7.68
CA GLU A 20 -7.25 7.83 -7.94
C GLU A 20 -7.98 7.46 -6.63
N GLN A 21 -7.26 7.06 -5.57
CA GLN A 21 -7.86 6.86 -4.23
C GLN A 21 -8.34 8.15 -3.56
N HIS A 22 -7.77 9.31 -3.94
CA HIS A 22 -8.14 10.63 -3.43
C HIS A 22 -9.13 11.36 -4.35
N GLU A 23 -9.65 10.72 -5.41
CA GLU A 23 -10.74 11.30 -6.18
C GLU A 23 -11.99 11.38 -5.28
N ASP A 24 -12.32 12.61 -4.87
CA ASP A 24 -13.46 12.93 -4.02
C ASP A 24 -14.77 12.45 -4.69
N ILE A 25 -15.59 11.74 -3.94
CA ILE A 25 -16.94 11.39 -4.37
C ILE A 25 -17.76 12.68 -4.34
N ASP A 26 -18.27 13.11 -5.49
CA ASP A 26 -19.20 14.23 -5.55
C ASP A 26 -20.40 13.93 -4.63
N PRO A 27 -20.73 14.80 -3.65
CA PRO A 27 -21.81 14.55 -2.71
C PRO A 27 -23.20 14.47 -3.35
N GLY A 28 -23.35 14.83 -4.64
CA GLY A 28 -24.56 14.64 -5.44
C GLY A 28 -24.65 13.26 -6.13
N SER A 29 -23.71 12.36 -5.87
CA SER A 29 -23.61 11.06 -6.54
C SER A 29 -24.64 10.04 -6.04
N THR A 30 -25.19 9.23 -6.94
CA THR A 30 -26.22 8.22 -6.60
C THR A 30 -25.64 6.99 -5.90
N ILE A 31 -26.44 6.26 -5.11
CA ILE A 31 -26.04 5.04 -4.38
C ILE A 31 -25.29 4.02 -5.27
N ARG A 32 -25.71 3.86 -6.52
CA ARG A 32 -25.07 2.93 -7.48
C ARG A 32 -23.65 3.37 -7.84
N THR A 33 -23.42 4.67 -7.94
CA THR A 33 -22.11 5.27 -8.17
C THR A 33 -21.25 5.17 -6.93
N GLU A 34 -21.81 5.38 -5.73
CA GLU A 34 -21.09 5.26 -4.45
C GLU A 34 -20.59 3.82 -4.20
N LEU A 35 -21.41 2.80 -4.48
CA LEU A 35 -20.99 1.40 -4.40
C LEU A 35 -19.85 1.09 -5.39
N ASP A 36 -19.93 1.63 -6.61
CA ASP A 36 -18.87 1.50 -7.62
C ASP A 36 -17.57 2.14 -7.12
N HIS A 37 -17.64 3.35 -6.54
CA HIS A 37 -16.50 4.01 -5.91
C HIS A 37 -15.92 3.19 -4.75
N MET A 38 -16.74 2.60 -3.88
CA MET A 38 -16.26 1.75 -2.78
C MET A 38 -15.53 0.50 -3.28
N VAL A 39 -16.10 -0.18 -4.29
CA VAL A 39 -15.47 -1.36 -4.92
C VAL A 39 -14.15 -0.96 -5.60
N ARG A 40 -14.15 0.18 -6.31
CA ARG A 40 -12.97 0.72 -6.98
C ARG A 40 -11.88 1.07 -5.97
N ARG A 41 -12.22 1.74 -4.87
CA ARG A 41 -11.28 2.08 -3.79
C ARG A 41 -10.68 0.83 -3.14
N THR A 42 -11.50 -0.19 -2.89
CA THR A 42 -11.03 -1.47 -2.34
C THR A 42 -10.00 -2.12 -3.27
N ARG A 43 -10.29 -2.15 -4.58
CA ARG A 43 -9.35 -2.67 -5.60
C ARG A 43 -8.07 -1.84 -5.69
N LEU A 44 -8.17 -0.52 -5.57
CA LEU A 44 -7.01 0.38 -5.61
C LEU A 44 -6.08 0.15 -4.40
N VAL A 45 -6.63 -0.09 -3.21
CA VAL A 45 -5.84 -0.45 -2.01
C VAL A 45 -5.09 -1.78 -2.21
N ASP A 46 -5.75 -2.78 -2.77
CA ASP A 46 -5.10 -4.07 -3.07
C ASP A 46 -4.02 -3.93 -4.16
N LEU A 47 -4.29 -3.10 -5.17
CA LEU A 47 -3.33 -2.80 -6.25
C LEU A 47 -2.10 -2.06 -5.72
N GLU A 48 -2.30 -1.07 -4.86
CA GLU A 48 -1.21 -0.33 -4.20
C GLU A 48 -0.29 -1.26 -3.42
N LYS A 49 -0.86 -2.16 -2.59
CA LYS A 49 -0.08 -3.15 -1.82
C LYS A 49 0.75 -4.06 -2.72
N ARG A 50 0.19 -4.51 -3.85
CA ARG A 50 0.91 -5.36 -4.82
C ARG A 50 2.04 -4.59 -5.48
N LEU A 51 1.81 -3.35 -5.91
CA LEU A 51 2.84 -2.51 -6.52
C LEU A 51 3.97 -2.19 -5.54
N GLN A 52 3.65 -1.93 -4.26
CA GLN A 52 4.64 -1.76 -3.20
C GLN A 52 5.45 -3.04 -2.96
N GLN A 53 4.81 -4.22 -2.93
CA GLN A 53 5.53 -5.50 -2.85
C GLN A 53 6.50 -5.70 -4.02
N MET A 54 6.03 -5.46 -5.25
CA MET A 54 6.88 -5.55 -6.45
C MET A 54 8.04 -4.54 -6.39
N LEU A 55 7.82 -3.34 -5.85
CA LEU A 55 8.86 -2.34 -5.66
C LEU A 55 9.94 -2.83 -4.69
N LEU A 56 9.54 -3.45 -3.58
CA LEU A 56 10.46 -4.07 -2.60
C LEU A 56 11.29 -5.20 -3.23
N GLU A 57 10.67 -6.08 -4.02
CA GLU A 57 11.35 -7.17 -4.72
C GLU A 57 12.40 -6.68 -5.73
N VAL A 58 12.11 -5.57 -6.42
CA VAL A 58 13.02 -4.96 -7.40
C VAL A 58 14.23 -4.28 -6.74
N ASP A 59 14.03 -3.62 -5.59
CA ASP A 59 15.09 -2.95 -4.84
C ASP A 59 16.08 -3.96 -4.23
N GLY A 60 15.59 -5.13 -3.85
CA GLY A 60 16.42 -6.27 -3.46
C GLY A 60 16.99 -6.16 -2.06
N VAL A 61 16.14 -6.08 -1.04
CA VAL A 61 16.34 -6.62 0.31
C VAL A 61 14.94 -6.89 0.89
N PRO A 62 14.67 -8.08 1.48
CA PRO A 62 13.47 -8.28 2.26
C PRO A 62 13.69 -7.58 3.61
N GLU A 63 13.07 -6.43 3.83
CA GLU A 63 12.77 -6.03 5.20
C GLU A 63 11.36 -6.53 5.51
N PRO A 64 11.22 -7.62 6.28
CA PRO A 64 9.98 -7.86 6.98
C PRO A 64 9.85 -6.68 7.95
N ARG A 65 9.07 -5.66 7.59
CA ARG A 65 8.57 -4.73 8.58
C ARG A 65 7.62 -5.51 9.47
N ALA A 66 8.23 -6.10 10.49
CA ALA A 66 7.83 -5.96 11.86
C ALA A 66 6.33 -5.69 11.98
N GLN A 67 5.58 -6.76 12.24
CA GLN A 67 4.51 -6.63 13.22
C GLN A 67 5.09 -5.80 14.38
N PRO A 68 4.35 -4.80 14.90
CA PRO A 68 4.83 -3.98 16.00
C PRO A 68 5.37 -4.91 17.08
N PRO A 69 6.50 -4.58 17.73
CA PRO A 69 7.07 -5.44 18.75
C PRO A 69 5.94 -5.74 19.74
N GLU A 70 5.53 -7.01 19.83
CA GLU A 70 4.88 -7.47 21.05
C GLU A 70 5.82 -7.03 22.16
N GLU A 71 5.34 -6.12 23.01
CA GLU A 71 6.04 -5.65 24.20
C GLU A 71 6.73 -6.84 24.85
N PRO A 72 8.06 -6.84 25.04
CA PRO A 72 8.67 -7.85 25.87
C PRO A 72 8.16 -7.61 27.29
N PRO A 73 7.42 -8.53 27.94
CA PRO A 73 7.29 -8.42 29.38
C PRO A 73 8.69 -8.53 29.97
N PRO A 74 9.08 -7.64 30.90
CA PRO A 74 10.45 -7.50 31.33
C PRO A 74 10.92 -8.80 32.01
N ALA A 75 11.95 -9.41 31.46
CA ALA A 75 12.79 -10.35 32.19
C ALA A 75 13.62 -9.55 33.21
N GLY A 76 12.97 -9.20 34.32
CA GLY A 76 13.59 -8.71 35.55
C GLY A 76 13.71 -9.85 36.56
N THR A 77 14.88 -10.50 36.51
CA THR A 77 15.57 -11.41 37.45
C THR A 77 15.39 -11.10 38.96
N PRO A 78 16.02 -11.84 39.90
CA PRO A 78 15.98 -13.25 40.27
C PRO A 78 15.69 -13.43 41.80
N GLU A 79 15.09 -14.54 42.25
CA GLU A 79 15.24 -15.07 43.63
C GLU A 79 15.13 -16.59 43.63
#